data_AF-A0A4U9TG50-F1
#
_entry.id   AF-A0A4U9TG50-F1
#
_cell.length_a   1.000
_cell.length_b   1.000
_cell.length_c   1.000
_cell.angle_alpha   90.00
_cell.angle_beta   90.00
_cell.angle_gamma   90.00
#
_symmetry.space_group_name_H-M   'P 1'
#
loop_
_entity.id
_entity.type
_entity.pdbx_description
1 polymer ?
#
loop_
_entity_poly.entity_id
_entity_poly.type
_entity_poly.pdbx_seq_one_letter_code
_entity_poly.pdbx_strand_id
1 'polypeptide(L)'
;MDNQLAAEFATGALEHKVMLGLDYQRFTNNLWEESGSATPLNPFTGVSGGPDITILSHTDSKRRYEQTGVYLQDEVSLYNWYLNLSGVLTVWKPRIPC
;
A
#
# COMPACT_ATOMS: atom_id res chain seq x y z
N MET A 1 4.08 3.21 -11.43
CA MET A 1 4.99 4.01 -12.26
C MET A 1 5.63 5.03 -11.36
N ASP A 2 6.92 5.26 -11.52
CA ASP A 2 7.71 6.14 -10.66
C ASP A 2 8.50 7.08 -11.55
N ASN A 3 8.37 8.38 -11.32
CA ASN A 3 9.05 9.42 -12.07
C ASN A 3 9.80 10.30 -11.08
N GLN A 4 11.11 10.41 -11.27
CA GLN A 4 11.95 11.27 -10.45
C GLN A 4 12.64 12.34 -11.31
N LEU A 5 12.83 13.51 -10.71
CA LEU A 5 13.54 14.65 -11.25
C LEU A 5 14.58 15.09 -10.23
N ALA A 6 15.84 15.20 -10.65
CA ALA A 6 16.92 15.73 -9.83
C ALA A 6 17.42 17.04 -10.44
N ALA A 7 17.67 18.02 -9.59
CA ALA A 7 18.27 19.30 -9.95
C ALA A 7 19.38 19.62 -8.96
N GLU A 8 20.54 20.02 -9.49
CA GLU A 8 21.69 20.44 -8.70
C GLU A 8 21.99 21.90 -9.06
N PHE A 9 22.05 22.76 -8.05
CA PHE A 9 22.32 24.18 -8.22
C PHE A 9 22.97 24.77 -6.98
N ALA A 10 23.69 25.88 -7.16
CA ALA A 10 24.35 26.57 -6.07
C ALA A 10 23.67 27.91 -5.78
N THR A 11 23.47 28.22 -4.50
CA THR A 11 22.97 29.50 -4.01
C THR A 11 24.10 30.19 -3.22
N GLY A 12 25.05 30.79 -3.94
CA GLY A 12 26.25 31.38 -3.34
C GLY A 12 27.24 30.31 -2.88
N ALA A 13 27.48 30.21 -1.57
CA ALA A 13 28.35 29.17 -0.98
C ALA A 13 27.59 27.88 -0.62
N LEU A 14 26.25 27.87 -0.79
CA LEU A 14 25.41 26.71 -0.54
C LEU A 14 25.27 25.88 -1.82
N GLU A 15 25.63 24.61 -1.77
CA GLU A 15 25.30 23.67 -2.85
C GLU A 15 24.02 22.94 -2.51
N HIS A 16 23.05 22.95 -3.42
CA HIS A 16 21.76 22.28 -3.26
C HIS A 16 21.65 21.12 -4.24
N LYS A 17 21.18 19.99 -3.73
CA LYS A 17 20.76 18.84 -4.52
C LYS A 17 19.31 18.53 -4.18
N VAL A 18 18.42 18.94 -5.07
CA VAL A 18 16.97 18.75 -4.92
C VAL A 18 16.54 17.56 -5.74
N MET A 19 15.83 16.63 -5.10
CA MET A 19 15.17 15.50 -5.73
C MET A 19 13.67 15.58 -5.49
N LEU A 20 12.92 15.58 -6.58
CA LEU A 20 11.47 15.50 -6.60
C LEU A 20 11.07 14.18 -7.23
N GLY A 21 10.06 13.51 -6.70
CA GLY A 21 9.50 12.37 -7.40
C GLY A 21 8.03 12.16 -7.13
N LEU A 22 7.43 11.42 -8.07
CA LEU A 22 6.01 11.12 -8.12
C LEU A 22 5.85 9.64 -8.41
N ASP A 23 5.17 8.97 -7.48
CA ASP A 23 4.80 7.57 -7.63
C ASP A 23 3.29 7.43 -7.84
N TYR A 24 2.92 6.47 -8.68
CA TYR A 24 1.54 6.08 -8.91
C TYR A 24 1.43 4.56 -8.91
N GLN A 25 0.59 4.04 -8.02
CA GLN A 25 0.31 2.61 -7.90
C GLN A 25 -1.20 2.34 -7.95
N ARG A 26 -1.56 1.27 -8.67
CA ARG A 26 -2.94 0.78 -8.75
C ARG A 26 -2.97 -0.67 -8.30
N PHE A 27 -3.77 -0.94 -7.29
CA PHE A 27 -3.96 -2.28 -6.74
C PHE A 27 -5.41 -2.73 -6.94
N THR A 28 -5.61 -3.97 -7.38
CA THR A 28 -6.93 -4.59 -7.46
C THR A 28 -6.90 -5.89 -6.70
N ASN A 29 -7.78 -6.02 -5.72
CA ASN A 29 -7.96 -7.24 -4.95
C ASN A 29 -9.33 -7.83 -5.26
N ASN A 30 -9.36 -9.08 -5.72
CA ASN A 30 -10.58 -9.85 -5.89
C ASN A 30 -10.63 -10.86 -4.74
N LEU A 31 -11.56 -10.66 -3.81
CA LEU A 31 -11.83 -11.60 -2.73
C LEU A 31 -13.11 -12.35 -3.07
N TRP A 32 -13.09 -13.65 -2.85
CA TRP A 32 -14.27 -14.49 -2.79
C TRP A 32 -14.23 -15.20 -1.44
N GLU A 33 -15.34 -15.18 -0.73
CA GLU A 33 -15.47 -15.80 0.58
C GLU A 33 -16.65 -16.77 0.55
N GLU A 34 -16.39 -18.02 0.96
CA GLU A 34 -17.41 -19.02 1.17
C GLU A 34 -17.48 -19.38 2.64
N SER A 35 -18.68 -19.32 3.19
CA SER A 35 -18.95 -19.70 4.58
C SER A 35 -20.01 -20.80 4.59
N GLY A 36 -19.83 -21.75 5.51
CA GLY A 36 -20.73 -22.88 5.68
C GLY A 36 -20.70 -23.42 7.10
N SER A 37 -21.67 -24.27 7.41
CA SER A 37 -21.70 -25.02 8.66
C SER A 37 -21.22 -26.45 8.40
N ALA A 38 -20.33 -26.93 9.27
CA ALA A 38 -19.87 -28.32 9.28
C ALA A 38 -20.59 -29.12 10.36
N THR A 39 -20.61 -30.44 10.23
CA THR A 39 -21.12 -31.31 11.29
C THR A 39 -20.30 -31.14 12.58
N PRO A 40 -20.94 -31.18 13.77
CA PRO A 40 -20.23 -31.06 15.03
C PRO A 40 -19.26 -32.23 15.23
N LEU A 41 -18.03 -31.92 15.64
CA LEU A 41 -16.99 -32.90 16.00
C LEU A 41 -17.01 -33.12 17.51
N ASN A 42 -17.07 -34.37 17.96
CA ASN A 42 -16.97 -34.67 19.39
C ASN A 42 -15.51 -34.47 19.87
N PRO A 43 -15.24 -33.54 20.81
CA PRO A 43 -13.87 -33.22 21.23
C PRO A 43 -13.21 -34.30 22.11
N PHE A 44 -13.98 -35.24 22.67
CA PHE A 44 -13.48 -36.29 23.57
C PHE A 44 -13.30 -37.64 22.86
N THR A 45 -14.12 -37.92 21.84
CA THR A 45 -14.05 -39.18 21.08
C THR A 45 -13.48 -39.01 19.68
N GLY A 46 -13.37 -37.78 19.18
CA GLY A 46 -12.85 -37.48 17.83
C GLY A 46 -13.76 -37.92 16.68
N VAL A 47 -14.94 -38.45 16.97
CA VAL A 47 -15.90 -38.90 15.94
C VAL A 47 -16.67 -37.69 15.40
N SER A 48 -16.69 -37.53 14.07
CA SER A 48 -17.48 -36.49 13.39
C SER A 48 -18.85 -36.99 12.99
N GLY A 49 -19.80 -36.07 12.78
CA GLY A 49 -21.13 -36.38 12.26
C GLY A 49 -21.18 -36.73 10.76
N GLY A 50 -20.02 -36.86 10.09
CA GLY A 50 -19.91 -37.09 8.65
C GLY A 50 -19.33 -35.90 7.87
N PRO A 51 -19.06 -36.06 6.56
CA PRO A 51 -18.39 -35.06 5.72
C PRO A 51 -19.32 -33.93 5.22
N ASP A 52 -20.58 -33.87 5.68
CA ASP A 52 -21.54 -32.90 5.18
C ASP A 52 -21.17 -31.46 5.58
N ILE A 53 -21.05 -30.61 4.57
CA ILE A 53 -20.81 -29.18 4.69
C ILE A 53 -21.99 -28.48 4.00
N THR A 54 -22.76 -27.71 4.76
CA THR A 54 -23.81 -26.86 4.19
C THR A 54 -23.23 -25.49 3.93
N ILE A 55 -23.08 -25.11 2.65
CA ILE A 55 -22.68 -23.75 2.28
C ILE A 55 -23.85 -22.81 2.59
N LEU A 56 -23.59 -21.82 3.44
CA LEU A 56 -24.62 -20.89 3.96
C LEU A 56 -24.57 -19.54 3.25
N SER A 57 -23.39 -19.10 2.78
CA SER A 57 -23.26 -17.84 2.05
C SER A 57 -21.99 -17.83 1.19
N HIS A 58 -22.10 -17.25 0.00
CA HIS A 58 -21.01 -16.94 -0.92
C HIS A 58 -21.00 -15.42 -1.14
N THR A 59 -19.85 -14.78 -0.91
CA THR A 59 -19.70 -13.32 -1.07
C THR A 59 -18.50 -13.02 -1.96
N ASP A 60 -18.77 -12.36 -3.09
CA ASP A 60 -17.75 -11.76 -3.94
C ASP A 60 -17.50 -10.31 -3.55
N SER A 61 -16.23 -9.93 -3.45
CA SER A 61 -15.82 -8.55 -3.13
C SER A 61 -14.62 -8.12 -3.96
N LYS A 62 -14.82 -7.08 -4.77
CA LYS A 62 -13.75 -6.47 -5.56
C LYS A 62 -13.34 -5.13 -4.97
N ARG A 63 -12.11 -5.05 -4.46
CA ARG A 63 -11.54 -3.81 -3.89
C ARG A 63 -10.49 -3.25 -4.84
N ARG A 64 -10.65 -1.99 -5.24
CA ARG A 64 -9.66 -1.27 -6.07
C ARG A 64 -9.09 -0.10 -5.27
N TYR A 65 -7.77 -0.07 -5.16
CA TYR A 65 -7.03 1.00 -4.51
C TYR A 65 -6.16 1.72 -5.52
N GLU A 66 -6.14 3.05 -5.41
CA GLU A 66 -5.17 3.88 -6.10
C GLU A 66 -4.40 4.68 -5.07
N GLN A 67 -3.09 4.64 -5.19
CA GLN A 67 -2.17 5.38 -4.36
C GLN A 67 -1.36 6.28 -5.28
N THR A 68 -1.35 7.57 -4.94
CA THR A 68 -0.44 8.54 -5.54
C THR A 68 0.42 9.09 -4.43
N GLY A 69 1.73 9.01 -4.59
CA GLY A 69 2.69 9.62 -3.69
C GLY A 69 3.53 10.67 -4.40
N VAL A 70 3.93 11.68 -3.63
CA VAL A 70 4.85 12.73 -4.05
C VAL A 70 5.88 12.90 -2.95
N TYR A 71 7.15 12.96 -3.34
CA TYR A 71 8.25 13.19 -2.42
C TYR A 71 9.15 14.32 -2.90
N LEU A 72 9.70 15.04 -1.94
CA LEU A 72 10.67 16.10 -2.13
C LEU A 72 11.80 15.90 -1.12
N GLN A 73 13.03 15.95 -1.59
CA GLN A 73 14.23 15.98 -0.79
C GLN A 73 15.14 17.11 -1.26
N ASP A 74 15.73 17.84 -0.32
CA ASP A 74 16.77 18.84 -0.55
C ASP A 74 17.97 18.51 0.34
N GLU A 75 19.12 18.35 -0.28
CA GLU A 75 20.40 18.18 0.40
C GLU A 75 21.24 19.43 0.19
N VAL A 76 21.65 20.05 1.29
CA VAL A 76 22.40 21.31 1.30
C VAL A 76 23.77 21.10 1.91
N SER A 77 24.82 21.49 1.19
CA SER A 77 26.20 21.49 1.67
C SER A 77 26.70 22.93 1.88
N LEU A 78 27.42 23.16 2.98
CA LEU A 78 28.09 24.43 3.27
C LEU A 78 29.41 24.17 4.00
N TYR A 79 30.54 24.20 3.28
CA TYR A 79 31.87 23.88 3.84
C TYR A 79 31.89 22.52 4.56
N ASN A 80 31.86 22.53 5.90
CA ASN A 80 31.84 21.34 6.76
C ASN A 80 30.45 21.00 7.31
N TRP A 81 29.41 21.73 6.91
CA TRP A 81 28.02 21.50 7.30
C TRP A 81 27.26 20.79 6.21
N TYR A 82 26.50 19.78 6.60
CA TYR A 82 25.60 19.02 5.73
C TYR A 82 24.21 19.01 6.36
N LEU A 83 23.20 19.38 5.58
CA LEU A 83 21.81 19.37 5.99
C LEU A 83 21.00 18.60 4.95
N ASN A 84 20.12 17.71 5.42
CA ASN A 84 19.20 16.97 4.56
C ASN A 84 17.77 17.19 5.07
N LEU A 85 16.93 17.70 4.19
CA LEU A 85 15.51 17.95 4.41
C LEU A 85 14.72 17.07 3.44
N SER A 86 13.81 16.25 3.97
CA SER A 86 12.95 15.40 3.14
C SER A 86 11.51 15.42 3.62
N GLY A 87 10.59 15.22 2.68
CA GLY A 87 9.16 15.13 2.92
C GLY A 87 8.51 14.16 1.93
N VAL A 88 7.54 13.41 2.43
CA VAL A 88 6.73 12.49 1.63
C VAL A 88 5.25 12.75 1.93
N LEU A 89 4.46 12.83 0.86
CA LEU A 89 3.01 12.90 0.93
C LEU A 89 2.42 11.76 0.11
N THR A 90 1.62 10.93 0.77
CA THR A 90 0.95 9.80 0.12
C THR A 90 -0.56 9.92 0.29
N VAL A 91 -1.29 9.81 -0.81
CA VAL A 91 -2.76 9.88 -0.82
C VAL A 91 -3.34 8.57 -1.32
N TRP A 92 -4.27 8.02 -0.54
CA TRP A 92 -5.03 6.82 -0.87
C TRP A 92 -6.43 7.20 -1.32
N LYS A 93 -6.82 6.78 -2.51
CA LYS A 93 -8.18 6.93 -3.01
C LYS A 93 -8.85 5.56 -3.16
N PRO A 94 -9.81 5.21 -2.28
CA PRO A 94 -10.63 4.03 -2.50
C PRO A 94 -11.51 4.27 -3.72
N ARG A 95 -11.44 3.37 -4.71
CA ARG A 95 -12.41 3.38 -5.81
C ARG A 95 -13.50 2.37 -5.45
N ILE A 96 -14.58 2.89 -4.89
CA ILE A 96 -15.79 2.11 -4.60
C ILE A 96 -16.38 1.65 -5.95
N PRO A 97 -16.62 0.34 -6.16
CA PRO A 97 -17.35 -0.11 -7.33
C PRO A 97 -18.81 0.39 -7.23
N CYS A 98 -19.29 1.05 -8.30
CA CYS A 98 -20.69 1.37 -8.51
C CYS A 98 -21.49 0.11 -8.86
#